data_AF-H0E5S0-F1
#
_entry.id   AF-H0E5S0-F1
#
_cell.length_a   1.000
_cell.length_b   1.000
_cell.length_c   1.000
_cell.angle_alpha   90.00
_cell.angle_beta   90.00
_cell.angle_gamma   90.00
#
_symmetry.space_group_name_H-M   'P 1'
#
loop_
_entity.id
_entity.type
_entity.pdbx_description
1 polymer ?
#
loop_
_entity_poly.entity_id
_entity_poly.type
_entity_poly.pdbx_seq_one_letter_code
_entity_poly.pdbx_strand_id
1 'polypeptide(L)'
;MSDERFGPEHPEWSARLRNARDHLLPWIARTVPLGGATVLEYGCGQGAVSCAFAPLVGRHIGVDIDAEAVAQARFRAARRGLENVDLRVVPATEIVDHVRAIGERIDVVLLYAVVEHLTLDERLAVLAAARDVVAPDGHVVVAELPNRLTPVDHHSAQMAYVDALPDDVLVRYADRSGRREFADAIAEAVAEGPDAARLAAARWGRGVSFHEFELVFGDLAERTVASGYAAELYPARPVRLEELQLQASFDAWRPDLPPAWSRSWIDTILAARPVADRPPLVRPWRMRIDRDAAGAAWMRDDGRLVLAPGVRFPLRFPVATSELHVGFVAATDPAHALQVHVDGRTLPAPAVPNHVGIPPWHAALALPRPSEQVEVSLVGGGELTFVGYAAACGAATGVGDPGASRHHGW
;
A
#
# COMPACT_ATOMS: atom_id res chain seq x y z
N MET A 1 -14.25 -19.26 -28.74
CA MET A 1 -14.39 -18.36 -29.92
C MET A 1 -13.62 -17.09 -29.62
N SER A 2 -12.67 -16.69 -30.47
CA SER A 2 -12.03 -15.38 -30.40
C SER A 2 -13.03 -14.32 -30.88
N ASP A 3 -13.37 -13.38 -30.02
CA ASP A 3 -14.09 -12.18 -30.44
C ASP A 3 -13.06 -11.19 -31.00
N GLU A 4 -13.03 -11.01 -32.31
CA GLU A 4 -12.07 -10.13 -33.01
C GLU A 4 -12.11 -8.68 -32.50
N ARG A 5 -13.20 -8.29 -31.82
CA ARG A 5 -13.38 -6.95 -31.24
C ARG A 5 -12.42 -6.61 -30.10
N PHE A 6 -11.84 -7.60 -29.41
CA PHE A 6 -11.07 -7.36 -28.18
C PHE A 6 -9.55 -7.60 -28.30
N GLY A 7 -9.05 -7.98 -29.49
CA GLY A 7 -7.62 -8.08 -29.76
C GLY A 7 -6.80 -9.00 -28.81
N PRO A 8 -5.46 -8.97 -28.89
CA PRO A 8 -4.59 -9.63 -27.91
C PRO A 8 -4.64 -8.94 -26.54
N GLU A 9 -4.25 -9.65 -25.48
CA GLU A 9 -4.28 -9.08 -24.11
C GLU A 9 -3.30 -7.92 -23.98
N HIS A 10 -3.79 -6.78 -23.49
CA HIS A 10 -2.99 -5.57 -23.30
C HIS A 10 -1.88 -5.83 -22.25
N PRO A 11 -0.62 -5.40 -22.47
CA PRO A 11 0.49 -5.65 -21.54
C PRO A 11 0.22 -5.18 -20.11
N GLU A 12 -0.43 -4.02 -19.95
CA GLU A 12 -0.79 -3.47 -18.64
C GLU A 12 -1.84 -4.31 -17.91
N TRP A 13 -2.82 -4.85 -18.64
CA TRP A 13 -3.84 -5.72 -18.06
C TRP A 13 -3.19 -6.99 -17.49
N SER A 14 -2.28 -7.60 -18.26
CA SER A 14 -1.52 -8.78 -17.83
C SER A 14 -0.58 -8.47 -16.66
N ALA A 15 0.00 -7.27 -16.61
CA ALA A 15 0.81 -6.82 -15.48
C ALA A 15 -0.04 -6.68 -14.21
N ARG A 16 -1.22 -6.05 -14.29
CA ARG A 16 -2.16 -5.94 -13.15
C ARG A 16 -2.65 -7.30 -12.66
N LEU A 17 -3.00 -8.22 -13.57
CA LEU A 17 -3.38 -9.59 -13.22
C LEU A 17 -2.25 -10.30 -12.42
N ARG A 18 -1.00 -10.23 -12.93
CA ARG A 18 0.14 -10.84 -12.25
C ARG A 18 0.43 -10.18 -10.90
N ASN A 19 0.42 -8.84 -10.85
CA ASN A 19 0.61 -8.11 -9.60
C ASN A 19 -0.42 -8.52 -8.54
N ALA A 20 -1.69 -8.60 -8.93
CA ALA A 20 -2.76 -9.02 -8.04
C ALA A 20 -2.56 -10.46 -7.56
N ARG A 21 -2.26 -11.40 -8.48
CA ARG A 21 -2.06 -12.81 -8.17
C ARG A 21 -0.82 -13.08 -7.31
N ASP A 22 0.30 -12.44 -7.62
CA ASP A 22 1.61 -12.77 -7.07
C ASP A 22 1.92 -11.99 -5.78
N HIS A 23 1.24 -10.87 -5.52
CA HIS A 23 1.54 -9.99 -4.38
C HIS A 23 0.30 -9.59 -3.57
N LEU A 24 -0.73 -9.03 -4.22
CA LEU A 24 -1.92 -8.52 -3.52
C LEU A 24 -2.71 -9.63 -2.83
N LEU A 25 -3.02 -10.72 -3.55
CA LEU A 25 -3.83 -11.81 -3.03
C LEU A 25 -3.14 -12.59 -1.91
N PRO A 26 -1.84 -12.94 -1.99
CA PRO A 26 -1.10 -13.48 -0.86
C PRO A 26 -1.16 -12.58 0.39
N TRP A 27 -1.01 -11.26 0.21
CA TRP A 27 -1.12 -10.30 1.32
C TRP A 27 -2.53 -10.29 1.94
N ILE A 28 -3.58 -10.24 1.12
CA ILE A 28 -4.96 -10.26 1.60
C ILE A 28 -5.27 -11.57 2.32
N ALA A 29 -4.90 -12.71 1.72
CA ALA A 29 -5.20 -14.05 2.24
C ALA A 29 -4.54 -14.34 3.59
N ARG A 30 -3.49 -13.59 3.98
CA ARG A 30 -2.91 -13.68 5.33
C ARG A 30 -3.83 -13.19 6.44
N THR A 31 -4.72 -12.25 6.10
CA THR A 31 -5.58 -11.57 7.09
C THR A 31 -7.04 -11.93 6.89
N VAL A 32 -7.45 -12.12 5.65
CA VAL A 32 -8.85 -12.35 5.26
C VAL A 32 -9.00 -13.76 4.68
N PRO A 33 -9.89 -14.60 5.23
CA PRO A 33 -10.18 -15.90 4.64
C PRO A 33 -10.96 -15.72 3.33
N LEU A 34 -10.30 -15.95 2.20
CA LEU A 34 -10.91 -15.75 0.87
C LEU A 34 -11.79 -16.93 0.42
N GLY A 35 -11.55 -18.13 0.94
CA GLY A 35 -12.28 -19.34 0.54
C GLY A 35 -13.78 -19.22 0.78
N GLY A 36 -14.57 -19.22 -0.30
CA GLY A 36 -16.03 -19.06 -0.24
C GLY A 36 -16.53 -17.63 0.01
N ALA A 37 -15.63 -16.65 0.13
CA ALA A 37 -15.98 -15.25 0.36
C ALA A 37 -16.74 -14.64 -0.82
N THR A 38 -17.60 -13.67 -0.54
CA THR A 38 -18.18 -12.77 -1.56
C THR A 38 -17.40 -11.46 -1.57
N VAL A 39 -16.78 -11.15 -2.71
CA VAL A 39 -16.04 -9.91 -2.94
C VAL A 39 -16.88 -8.93 -3.75
N LEU A 40 -16.93 -7.67 -3.32
CA LEU A 40 -17.45 -6.54 -4.09
C LEU A 40 -16.30 -5.62 -4.48
N GLU A 41 -16.05 -5.46 -5.77
CA GLU A 41 -15.04 -4.56 -6.32
C GLU A 41 -15.72 -3.32 -6.92
N TYR A 42 -15.36 -2.15 -6.40
CA TYR A 42 -15.78 -0.86 -6.96
C TYR A 42 -14.72 -0.36 -7.94
N GLY A 43 -15.10 -0.11 -9.19
CA GLY A 43 -14.18 0.23 -10.26
C GLY A 43 -13.44 -0.99 -10.82
N CYS A 44 -14.15 -2.04 -11.21
CA CYS A 44 -13.53 -3.28 -11.69
C CYS A 44 -12.79 -3.12 -13.03
N GLY A 45 -13.02 -2.02 -13.74
CA GLY A 45 -12.45 -1.66 -15.03
C GLY A 45 -12.47 -2.83 -16.01
N GLN A 46 -11.28 -3.14 -16.52
CA GLN A 46 -11.05 -4.21 -17.49
C GLN A 46 -10.96 -5.63 -16.89
N GLY A 47 -11.23 -5.79 -15.59
CA GLY A 47 -11.39 -7.07 -14.89
C GLY A 47 -10.10 -7.83 -14.57
N ALA A 48 -8.94 -7.15 -14.57
CA ALA A 48 -7.66 -7.81 -14.28
C ALA A 48 -7.63 -8.38 -12.85
N VAL A 49 -8.01 -7.55 -11.87
CA VAL A 49 -8.02 -7.94 -10.45
C VAL A 49 -9.20 -8.88 -10.18
N SER A 50 -10.38 -8.65 -10.77
CA SER A 50 -11.51 -9.58 -10.71
C SER A 50 -11.13 -10.99 -11.18
N CYS A 51 -10.41 -11.11 -12.30
CA CYS A 51 -9.94 -12.40 -12.81
C CYS A 51 -8.88 -13.05 -11.91
N ALA A 52 -8.09 -12.26 -11.18
CA ALA A 52 -7.12 -12.79 -10.22
C ALA A 52 -7.80 -13.34 -8.96
N PHE A 53 -8.84 -12.66 -8.47
CA PHE A 53 -9.61 -13.06 -7.28
C PHE A 53 -10.46 -14.31 -7.51
N ALA A 54 -11.09 -14.41 -8.68
CA ALA A 54 -12.11 -15.42 -8.98
C ALA A 54 -11.75 -16.86 -8.56
N PRO A 55 -10.51 -17.38 -8.75
CA PRO A 55 -10.17 -18.74 -8.35
C PRO A 55 -10.10 -18.97 -6.82
N LEU A 56 -10.06 -17.91 -6.01
CA LEU A 56 -9.85 -17.99 -4.56
C LEU A 56 -11.12 -17.72 -3.75
N VAL A 57 -12.19 -17.25 -4.39
CA VAL A 57 -13.40 -16.74 -3.73
C VAL A 57 -14.65 -17.46 -4.18
N GLY A 58 -15.70 -17.41 -3.37
CA GLY A 58 -17.00 -17.99 -3.71
C GLY A 58 -17.70 -17.21 -4.82
N ARG A 59 -17.65 -15.87 -4.73
CA ARG A 59 -18.26 -14.97 -5.71
C ARG A 59 -17.48 -13.66 -5.79
N HIS A 60 -17.36 -13.11 -6.99
CA HIS A 60 -16.79 -11.78 -7.24
C HIS A 60 -17.79 -10.91 -7.99
N ILE A 61 -18.21 -9.81 -7.39
CA ILE A 61 -19.10 -8.82 -7.98
C ILE A 61 -18.27 -7.58 -8.30
N GLY A 62 -18.16 -7.20 -9.58
CA GLY A 62 -17.48 -5.97 -9.99
C GLY A 62 -18.48 -4.96 -10.54
N VAL A 63 -18.35 -3.70 -10.13
CA VAL A 63 -19.13 -2.59 -10.69
C VAL A 63 -18.19 -1.55 -11.29
N ASP A 64 -18.55 -1.01 -12.44
CA ASP A 64 -17.80 0.09 -13.07
C ASP A 64 -18.74 0.98 -13.89
N ILE A 65 -18.32 2.23 -14.10
CA ILE A 65 -19.03 3.21 -14.91
C ILE A 65 -18.76 3.05 -16.41
N ASP A 66 -17.60 2.47 -16.78
CA ASP A 66 -17.18 2.30 -18.16
C ASP A 66 -17.74 1.01 -18.77
N ALA A 67 -18.72 1.19 -19.67
CA ALA A 67 -19.38 0.10 -20.36
C ALA A 67 -18.43 -0.73 -21.24
N GLU A 68 -17.43 -0.10 -21.85
CA GLU A 68 -16.46 -0.77 -22.71
C GLU A 68 -15.49 -1.60 -21.86
N ALA A 69 -14.97 -1.02 -20.78
CA ALA A 69 -14.08 -1.74 -19.86
C ALA A 69 -14.77 -2.99 -19.29
N VAL A 70 -16.03 -2.88 -18.85
CA VAL A 70 -16.82 -4.02 -18.34
C VAL A 70 -17.08 -5.06 -19.42
N ALA A 71 -17.35 -4.65 -20.66
CA ALA A 71 -17.52 -5.59 -21.77
C ALA A 71 -16.23 -6.41 -21.99
N GLN A 72 -15.06 -5.77 -21.97
CA GLN A 72 -13.77 -6.46 -22.05
C GLN A 72 -13.54 -7.36 -20.83
N ALA A 73 -13.87 -6.91 -19.63
CA ALA A 73 -13.75 -7.69 -18.40
C ALA A 73 -14.58 -8.99 -18.46
N ARG A 74 -15.85 -8.89 -18.89
CA ARG A 74 -16.74 -10.05 -19.11
C ARG A 74 -16.18 -11.01 -20.15
N PHE A 75 -15.65 -10.49 -21.27
CA PHE A 75 -15.00 -11.32 -22.29
C PHE A 75 -13.79 -12.08 -21.72
N ARG A 76 -12.92 -11.41 -20.95
CA ARG A 76 -11.73 -12.03 -20.35
C ARG A 76 -12.08 -13.05 -19.28
N ALA A 77 -13.12 -12.83 -18.48
CA ALA A 77 -13.63 -13.77 -17.50
C ALA A 77 -14.23 -15.02 -18.18
N ALA A 78 -15.07 -14.84 -19.20
CA ALA A 78 -15.67 -15.93 -19.96
C ALA A 78 -14.60 -16.78 -20.67
N ARG A 79 -13.58 -16.15 -21.27
CA ARG A 79 -12.45 -16.85 -21.89
C ARG A 79 -11.66 -17.72 -20.91
N ARG A 80 -11.68 -17.38 -19.62
CA ARG A 80 -11.02 -18.11 -18.53
C ARG A 80 -11.94 -19.13 -17.84
N GLY A 81 -13.21 -19.23 -18.24
CA GLY A 81 -14.18 -20.12 -17.60
C GLY A 81 -14.53 -19.70 -16.17
N LEU A 82 -14.46 -18.39 -15.87
CA LEU A 82 -14.76 -17.86 -14.54
C LEU A 82 -16.27 -17.62 -14.41
N GLU A 83 -17.00 -18.61 -13.89
CA GLU A 83 -18.46 -18.58 -13.76
C GLU A 83 -18.94 -17.82 -12.51
N ASN A 84 -18.05 -17.59 -11.54
CA ASN A 84 -18.35 -16.92 -10.27
C ASN A 84 -18.10 -15.40 -10.30
N VAL A 85 -17.91 -14.82 -11.48
CA VAL A 85 -17.61 -13.39 -11.69
C VAL A 85 -18.83 -12.69 -12.33
N ASP A 86 -19.41 -11.77 -11.58
CA ASP A 86 -20.58 -10.96 -11.97
C ASP A 86 -20.17 -9.49 -12.12
N LEU A 87 -20.01 -9.04 -13.37
CA LEU A 87 -19.52 -7.70 -13.70
C LEU A 87 -20.67 -6.85 -14.23
N ARG A 88 -20.82 -5.63 -13.70
CA ARG A 88 -21.99 -4.77 -13.94
C ARG A 88 -21.54 -3.37 -14.36
N VAL A 89 -22.18 -2.85 -15.40
CA VAL A 89 -22.07 -1.43 -15.77
C VAL A 89 -23.10 -0.67 -14.96
N VAL A 90 -22.68 0.38 -14.26
CA VAL A 90 -23.57 1.21 -13.45
C VAL A 90 -23.23 2.69 -13.68
N PRO A 91 -24.20 3.55 -14.01
CA PRO A 91 -23.95 4.98 -14.19
C PRO A 91 -23.28 5.62 -12.96
N ALA A 92 -22.38 6.58 -13.18
CA ALA A 92 -21.67 7.26 -12.09
C ALA A 92 -22.61 7.90 -11.05
N THR A 93 -23.79 8.38 -11.48
CA THR A 93 -24.81 8.97 -10.60
C THR A 93 -25.53 7.95 -9.70
N GLU A 94 -25.45 6.66 -10.02
CA GLU A 94 -26.22 5.59 -9.38
C GLU A 94 -25.30 4.56 -8.69
N ILE A 95 -24.01 4.52 -9.01
CA ILE A 95 -23.11 3.44 -8.61
C ILE A 95 -23.00 3.26 -7.09
N VAL A 96 -23.02 4.34 -6.32
CA VAL A 96 -22.98 4.28 -4.85
C VAL A 96 -24.27 3.67 -4.29
N ASP A 97 -25.43 4.07 -4.82
CA ASP A 97 -26.72 3.54 -4.38
C ASP A 97 -26.91 2.10 -4.83
N HIS A 98 -26.41 1.73 -6.02
CA HIS A 98 -26.36 0.36 -6.49
C HIS A 98 -25.50 -0.51 -5.59
N VAL A 99 -24.32 -0.04 -5.16
CA VAL A 99 -23.48 -0.73 -4.16
C VAL A 99 -24.25 -0.97 -2.87
N ARG A 100 -24.93 0.06 -2.35
CA ARG A 100 -25.77 -0.05 -1.13
C ARG A 100 -26.95 -0.99 -1.29
N ALA A 101 -27.48 -1.13 -2.50
CA ALA A 101 -28.61 -1.98 -2.80
C ALA A 101 -28.24 -3.47 -3.00
N ILE A 102 -26.94 -3.83 -2.94
CA ILE A 102 -26.52 -5.24 -2.98
C ILE A 102 -26.99 -5.91 -1.70
N GLY A 103 -28.12 -6.61 -1.78
CA GLY A 103 -28.76 -7.32 -0.64
C GLY A 103 -28.11 -8.65 -0.26
N GLU A 104 -26.89 -8.93 -0.74
CA GLU A 104 -26.12 -10.13 -0.42
C GLU A 104 -25.07 -9.80 0.65
N ARG A 105 -24.65 -10.80 1.44
CA ARG A 105 -23.56 -10.61 2.40
C ARG A 105 -22.23 -10.42 1.65
N ILE A 106 -21.54 -9.32 1.92
CA ILE A 106 -20.24 -8.98 1.32
C ILE A 106 -19.13 -9.18 2.35
N ASP A 107 -18.23 -10.13 2.11
CA ASP A 107 -17.08 -10.39 3.00
C ASP A 107 -15.95 -9.39 2.81
N VAL A 108 -15.74 -8.97 1.56
CA VAL A 108 -14.66 -8.07 1.17
C VAL A 108 -15.19 -7.00 0.24
N VAL A 109 -14.97 -5.74 0.59
CA VAL A 109 -15.08 -4.63 -0.38
C VAL A 109 -13.68 -4.27 -0.84
N LEU A 110 -13.44 -4.31 -2.15
CA LEU A 110 -12.16 -4.01 -2.78
C LEU A 110 -12.23 -2.64 -3.46
N LEU A 111 -11.33 -1.75 -3.06
CA LEU A 111 -11.07 -0.44 -3.64
C LEU A 111 -9.64 -0.45 -4.19
N TYR A 112 -9.48 -0.84 -5.45
CA TYR A 112 -8.17 -0.96 -6.10
C TYR A 112 -8.00 0.14 -7.15
N ALA A 113 -7.02 1.04 -6.96
CA ALA A 113 -6.69 2.14 -7.89
C ALA A 113 -7.92 2.87 -8.46
N VAL A 114 -8.78 3.37 -7.57
CA VAL A 114 -10.10 3.95 -7.95
C VAL A 114 -10.45 5.20 -7.15
N VAL A 115 -10.15 5.23 -5.85
CA VAL A 115 -10.59 6.30 -4.93
C VAL A 115 -9.95 7.63 -5.31
N GLU A 116 -8.71 7.62 -5.79
CA GLU A 116 -7.98 8.78 -6.27
C GLU A 116 -8.67 9.50 -7.44
N HIS A 117 -9.44 8.78 -8.25
CA HIS A 117 -10.12 9.34 -9.43
C HIS A 117 -11.48 9.99 -9.09
N LEU A 118 -11.87 9.97 -7.83
CA LEU A 118 -13.14 10.53 -7.35
C LEU A 118 -12.96 11.96 -6.85
N THR A 119 -14.01 12.78 -6.95
CA THR A 119 -14.08 14.06 -6.21
C THR A 119 -14.16 13.79 -4.70
N LEU A 120 -13.93 14.80 -3.86
CA LEU A 120 -13.98 14.61 -2.40
C LEU A 120 -15.32 14.01 -1.94
N ASP A 121 -16.44 14.57 -2.41
CA ASP A 121 -17.78 14.09 -2.01
C ASP A 121 -18.03 12.65 -2.43
N GLU A 122 -17.60 12.27 -3.64
CA GLU A 122 -17.70 10.90 -4.13
C GLU A 122 -16.77 9.94 -3.37
N ARG A 123 -15.55 10.37 -3.01
CA ARG A 123 -14.65 9.58 -2.16
C ARG A 123 -15.32 9.26 -0.85
N LEU A 124 -15.85 10.27 -0.16
CA LEU A 124 -16.53 10.08 1.12
C LEU A 124 -17.77 9.19 0.97
N ALA A 125 -18.54 9.35 -0.10
CA ALA A 125 -19.71 8.53 -0.39
C ALA A 125 -19.34 7.05 -0.64
N VAL A 126 -18.31 6.78 -1.44
CA VAL A 126 -17.83 5.42 -1.74
C VAL A 126 -17.22 4.76 -0.51
N LEU A 127 -16.39 5.47 0.25
CA LEU A 127 -15.83 4.95 1.50
C LEU A 127 -16.93 4.64 2.52
N ALA A 128 -17.94 5.50 2.65
CA ALA A 128 -19.08 5.26 3.53
C ALA A 128 -19.89 4.05 3.06
N ALA A 129 -20.19 3.95 1.76
CA ALA A 129 -20.88 2.80 1.20
C ALA A 129 -20.09 1.50 1.44
N ALA A 130 -18.77 1.50 1.22
CA ALA A 130 -17.91 0.35 1.50
C ALA A 130 -18.00 -0.11 2.95
N ARG A 131 -17.94 0.83 3.90
CA ARG A 131 -18.11 0.58 5.35
C ARG A 131 -19.51 0.03 5.68
N ASP A 132 -20.54 0.55 5.03
CA ASP A 132 -21.94 0.24 5.36
C ASP A 132 -22.39 -1.12 4.80
N VAL A 133 -21.88 -1.53 3.63
CA VAL A 133 -22.28 -2.79 2.94
C VAL A 133 -21.43 -3.99 3.32
N VAL A 134 -20.18 -3.78 3.74
CA VAL A 134 -19.31 -4.87 4.16
C VAL A 134 -19.90 -5.54 5.40
N ALA A 135 -19.82 -6.87 5.46
CA ALA A 135 -20.31 -7.64 6.58
C ALA A 135 -19.67 -7.15 7.90
N PRO A 136 -20.36 -7.28 9.05
CA PRO A 136 -19.82 -6.92 10.37
C PRO A 136 -18.43 -7.47 10.71
N ASP A 137 -18.12 -8.65 10.19
CA ASP A 137 -16.86 -9.40 10.32
C ASP A 137 -16.01 -9.37 9.03
N GLY A 138 -16.45 -8.60 8.05
CA GLY A 138 -15.78 -8.40 6.76
C GLY A 138 -14.78 -7.25 6.76
N HIS A 139 -14.16 -7.06 5.61
CA HIS A 139 -13.01 -6.18 5.44
C HIS A 139 -13.13 -5.27 4.21
N VAL A 140 -12.68 -4.02 4.35
CA VAL A 140 -12.47 -3.11 3.23
C VAL A 140 -10.98 -3.13 2.89
N VAL A 141 -10.66 -3.60 1.68
CA VAL A 141 -9.31 -3.65 1.15
C VAL A 141 -9.10 -2.43 0.26
N VAL A 142 -8.09 -1.64 0.58
CA VAL A 142 -7.62 -0.52 -0.24
C VAL A 142 -6.25 -0.87 -0.77
N ALA A 143 -6.05 -0.73 -2.08
CA ALA A 143 -4.79 -1.04 -2.72
C ALA A 143 -4.48 -0.09 -3.88
N GLU A 144 -3.19 0.16 -4.11
CA GLU A 144 -2.69 1.09 -5.14
C GLU A 144 -3.23 2.52 -5.01
N LEU A 145 -3.56 2.98 -3.81
CA LEU A 145 -4.05 4.33 -3.60
C LEU A 145 -2.87 5.32 -3.45
N PRO A 146 -2.64 6.27 -4.37
CA PRO A 146 -1.56 7.24 -4.23
C PRO A 146 -1.72 8.14 -3.01
N ASN A 147 -0.63 8.31 -2.26
CA ASN A 147 -0.60 9.11 -1.03
C ASN A 147 -0.18 10.56 -1.27
N ARG A 148 -1.11 11.49 -1.08
CA ARG A 148 -0.83 12.93 -1.25
C ARG A 148 0.18 13.51 -0.26
N LEU A 149 0.44 12.80 0.85
CA LEU A 149 1.36 13.27 1.89
C LEU A 149 2.82 12.98 1.55
N THR A 150 3.08 12.18 0.51
CA THR A 150 4.44 11.94 0.05
C THR A 150 4.94 13.08 -0.85
N PRO A 151 6.25 13.42 -0.79
CA PRO A 151 6.80 14.59 -1.48
C PRO A 151 6.88 14.43 -2.99
N VAL A 152 6.61 13.26 -3.53
CA VAL A 152 6.60 13.00 -4.98
C VAL A 152 5.35 12.22 -5.31
N ASP A 153 4.53 12.78 -6.18
CA ASP A 153 3.44 12.05 -6.80
C ASP A 153 4.05 11.08 -7.81
N HIS A 154 3.87 9.77 -7.60
CA HIS A 154 4.34 8.73 -8.52
C HIS A 154 3.20 8.19 -9.41
N HIS A 155 2.00 8.75 -9.26
CA HIS A 155 0.79 8.26 -9.91
C HIS A 155 0.29 9.19 -11.00
N SER A 156 0.01 10.46 -10.72
CA SER A 156 -0.78 11.35 -11.60
C SER A 156 0.10 12.24 -12.48
N ALA A 157 0.50 13.38 -11.95
CA ALA A 157 1.38 14.37 -12.57
C ALA A 157 2.85 13.94 -12.56
N GLN A 158 3.24 12.94 -11.77
CA GLN A 158 4.63 12.43 -11.73
C GLN A 158 5.67 13.50 -11.36
N MET A 159 5.34 14.33 -10.36
CA MET A 159 6.09 15.54 -10.00
C MET A 159 6.28 15.67 -8.49
N ALA A 160 7.36 16.35 -8.10
CA ALA A 160 7.64 16.66 -6.70
C ALA A 160 6.67 17.74 -6.17
N TYR A 161 6.12 17.51 -4.97
CA TYR A 161 5.27 18.39 -4.17
C TYR A 161 3.98 18.87 -4.84
N VAL A 162 3.61 18.24 -5.96
CA VAL A 162 2.48 18.66 -6.80
C VAL A 162 1.13 18.54 -6.07
N ASP A 163 0.96 17.50 -5.25
CA ASP A 163 -0.27 17.30 -4.48
C ASP A 163 -0.46 18.33 -3.35
N ALA A 164 0.62 18.98 -2.92
CA ALA A 164 0.59 20.05 -1.91
C ALA A 164 0.26 21.43 -2.49
N LEU A 165 0.23 21.57 -3.82
CA LEU A 165 -0.06 22.84 -4.48
C LEU A 165 -1.55 23.19 -4.35
N PRO A 166 -1.95 24.45 -4.16
CA PRO A 166 -3.32 24.88 -4.41
C PRO A 166 -3.78 24.52 -5.83
N ASP A 167 -5.06 24.21 -6.02
CA ASP A 167 -5.62 23.77 -7.32
C ASP A 167 -5.32 24.72 -8.48
N ASP A 168 -5.41 26.02 -8.22
CA ASP A 168 -5.14 27.05 -9.21
C ASP A 168 -3.66 27.12 -9.62
N VAL A 169 -2.76 26.83 -8.69
CA VAL A 169 -1.32 26.70 -8.96
C VAL A 169 -1.06 25.42 -9.75
N LEU A 170 -1.63 24.28 -9.34
CA LEU A 170 -1.51 23.00 -10.04
C LEU A 170 -1.92 23.13 -11.51
N VAL A 171 -3.11 23.68 -11.76
CA VAL A 171 -3.64 23.83 -13.12
C VAL A 171 -2.70 24.66 -14.00
N ARG A 172 -2.10 25.73 -13.47
CA ARG A 172 -1.15 26.58 -14.20
C ARG A 172 0.25 25.98 -14.34
N TYR A 173 0.58 24.96 -13.56
CA TYR A 173 1.88 24.31 -13.51
C TYR A 173 1.89 22.91 -14.16
N ALA A 174 0.72 22.42 -14.59
CA ALA A 174 0.55 21.09 -15.16
C ALA A 174 1.42 20.85 -16.42
N ASP A 175 1.73 21.90 -17.18
CA ASP A 175 2.60 21.86 -18.36
C ASP A 175 4.05 21.43 -18.06
N ARG A 176 4.45 21.44 -16.78
CA ARG A 176 5.77 20.97 -16.32
C ARG A 176 5.84 19.47 -16.08
N SER A 177 4.70 18.77 -16.12
CA SER A 177 4.69 17.32 -16.00
C SER A 177 5.38 16.68 -17.21
N GLY A 178 6.25 15.70 -16.93
CA GLY A 178 6.78 14.83 -17.97
C GLY A 178 5.73 13.88 -18.57
N ARG A 179 4.58 13.73 -17.89
CA ARG A 179 3.46 12.89 -18.33
C ARG A 179 2.52 13.71 -19.21
N ARG A 180 2.68 13.54 -20.51
CA ARG A 180 2.00 14.36 -21.52
C ARG A 180 0.48 14.19 -21.50
N GLU A 181 -0.01 12.98 -21.25
CA GLU A 181 -1.44 12.71 -21.18
C GLU A 181 -2.11 13.50 -20.06
N PHE A 182 -1.45 13.63 -18.90
CA PHE A 182 -1.92 14.46 -17.80
C PHE A 182 -1.91 15.94 -18.20
N ALA A 183 -0.78 16.45 -18.69
CA ALA A 183 -0.63 17.85 -19.04
C ALA A 183 -1.65 18.29 -20.12
N ASP A 184 -1.83 17.47 -21.15
CA ASP A 184 -2.73 17.75 -22.26
C ASP A 184 -4.20 17.75 -21.78
N ALA A 185 -4.60 16.79 -20.94
CA ALA A 185 -5.95 16.75 -20.39
C ALA A 185 -6.28 17.92 -19.45
N ILE A 186 -5.30 18.41 -18.67
CA ILE A 186 -5.50 19.63 -17.89
C ILE A 186 -5.63 20.85 -18.81
N ALA A 187 -4.81 20.94 -19.87
CA ALA A 187 -4.89 22.05 -20.83
C ALA A 187 -6.23 22.09 -21.59
N GLU A 188 -6.77 20.92 -21.97
CA GLU A 188 -8.10 20.81 -22.56
C GLU A 188 -9.19 21.30 -21.59
N ALA A 189 -9.15 20.84 -20.33
CA ALA A 189 -10.13 21.25 -19.33
C ALA A 189 -10.05 22.75 -18.99
N VAL A 190 -8.87 23.37 -19.08
CA VAL A 190 -8.71 24.82 -18.93
C VAL A 190 -9.47 25.60 -20.01
N ALA A 191 -9.57 25.06 -21.23
CA ALA A 191 -10.33 25.69 -22.30
C ALA A 191 -11.85 25.71 -22.01
N GLU A 192 -12.34 24.78 -21.19
CA GLU A 192 -13.74 24.70 -20.76
C GLU A 192 -14.04 25.59 -19.55
N GLY A 193 -13.04 25.86 -18.70
CA GLY A 193 -13.10 26.84 -17.62
C GLY A 193 -12.46 26.38 -16.32
N PRO A 194 -12.40 27.25 -15.28
CA PRO A 194 -11.70 26.95 -14.04
C PRO A 194 -12.23 25.72 -13.29
N ASP A 195 -13.55 25.53 -13.26
CA ASP A 195 -14.14 24.40 -12.53
C ASP A 195 -13.92 23.07 -13.26
N ALA A 196 -13.94 23.08 -14.61
CA ALA A 196 -13.58 21.92 -15.42
C ALA A 196 -12.11 21.53 -15.19
N ALA A 197 -11.19 22.50 -15.13
CA ALA A 197 -9.78 22.24 -14.84
C ALA A 197 -9.54 21.65 -13.45
N ARG A 198 -10.22 22.16 -12.41
CA ARG A 198 -10.15 21.59 -11.04
C ARG A 198 -10.72 20.17 -11.00
N LEU A 199 -11.86 19.96 -11.65
CA LEU A 199 -12.46 18.64 -11.76
C LEU A 199 -11.53 17.66 -12.48
N ALA A 200 -10.93 18.06 -13.60
CA ALA A 200 -9.96 17.24 -14.33
C ALA A 200 -8.77 16.87 -13.44
N ALA A 201 -8.21 17.83 -12.69
CA ALA A 201 -7.13 17.55 -11.75
C ALA A 201 -7.54 16.53 -10.67
N ALA A 202 -8.75 16.63 -10.12
CA ALA A 202 -9.28 15.65 -9.18
C ALA A 202 -9.43 14.26 -9.84
N ARG A 203 -10.04 14.19 -11.02
CA ARG A 203 -10.28 12.94 -11.77
C ARG A 203 -9.01 12.24 -12.23
N TRP A 204 -7.93 12.97 -12.46
CA TRP A 204 -6.66 12.38 -12.86
C TRP A 204 -5.97 11.58 -11.75
N GLY A 205 -6.43 11.69 -10.50
CA GLY A 205 -5.87 10.93 -9.39
C GLY A 205 -5.16 11.80 -8.36
N ARG A 206 -5.59 13.04 -8.14
CA ARG A 206 -5.00 13.89 -7.10
C ARG A 206 -5.06 13.15 -5.78
N GLY A 207 -3.91 12.85 -5.18
CA GLY A 207 -3.74 11.77 -4.20
C GLY A 207 -4.71 11.81 -3.02
N VAL A 208 -4.75 10.75 -2.22
CA VAL A 208 -5.61 10.63 -1.02
C VAL A 208 -4.75 10.56 0.23
N SER A 209 -5.31 10.88 1.40
CA SER A 209 -4.63 10.74 2.69
C SER A 209 -5.50 9.98 3.69
N PHE A 210 -4.94 9.69 4.86
CA PHE A 210 -5.69 9.08 5.95
C PHE A 210 -6.89 9.93 6.41
N HIS A 211 -6.88 11.26 6.19
CA HIS A 211 -7.94 12.16 6.64
C HIS A 211 -9.30 11.81 6.05
N GLU A 212 -9.37 11.49 4.76
CA GLU A 212 -10.61 11.03 4.12
C GLU A 212 -11.16 9.75 4.77
N PHE A 213 -10.26 8.87 5.20
CA PHE A 213 -10.65 7.65 5.88
C PHE A 213 -11.07 7.91 7.32
N GLU A 214 -10.42 8.80 8.06
CA GLU A 214 -10.85 9.17 9.42
C GLU A 214 -12.25 9.79 9.44
N LEU A 215 -12.60 10.60 8.44
CA LEU A 215 -13.95 11.18 8.30
C LEU A 215 -15.05 10.11 8.21
N VAL A 216 -14.74 8.92 7.69
CA VAL A 216 -15.70 7.86 7.44
C VAL A 216 -15.60 6.73 8.46
N PHE A 217 -14.38 6.29 8.76
CA PHE A 217 -14.11 5.15 9.62
C PHE A 217 -13.86 5.57 11.08
N GLY A 218 -13.54 6.82 11.36
CA GLY A 218 -13.12 7.26 12.69
C GLY A 218 -11.68 6.81 12.98
N ASP A 219 -11.43 6.29 14.19
CA ASP A 219 -10.08 5.89 14.57
C ASP A 219 -9.56 4.71 13.72
N LEU A 220 -8.57 5.00 12.88
CA LEU A 220 -7.94 4.03 11.99
C LEU A 220 -7.05 3.05 12.78
N ALA A 221 -6.54 3.46 13.94
CA ALA A 221 -5.79 2.59 14.83
C ALA A 221 -6.66 1.44 15.34
N GLU A 222 -7.98 1.60 15.46
CA GLU A 222 -8.88 0.51 15.87
C GLU A 222 -9.33 -0.38 14.71
N ARG A 223 -9.02 -0.01 13.45
CA ARG A 223 -9.60 -0.67 12.27
C ARG A 223 -8.60 -1.31 11.34
N THR A 224 -7.38 -0.79 11.26
CA THR A 224 -6.37 -1.36 10.37
C THR A 224 -5.92 -2.73 10.87
N VAL A 225 -6.11 -3.76 10.04
CA VAL A 225 -5.69 -5.14 10.33
C VAL A 225 -4.53 -5.61 9.47
N ALA A 226 -4.25 -4.91 8.37
CA ALA A 226 -3.06 -5.15 7.55
C ALA A 226 -2.52 -3.85 6.95
N SER A 227 -1.22 -3.84 6.67
CA SER A 227 -0.48 -2.68 6.18
C SER A 227 0.34 -3.03 4.94
N GLY A 228 0.61 -2.03 4.11
CA GLY A 228 1.47 -2.12 2.93
C GLY A 228 2.91 -2.54 3.25
N TYR A 229 3.37 -2.37 4.49
CA TYR A 229 4.68 -2.88 4.97
C TYR A 229 4.72 -4.40 5.20
N ALA A 230 3.84 -5.15 4.54
CA ALA A 230 3.88 -6.61 4.55
C ALA A 230 4.88 -7.12 3.50
N ALA A 231 5.53 -8.25 3.81
CA ALA A 231 6.60 -8.81 2.98
C ALA A 231 6.14 -9.13 1.55
N GLU A 232 4.88 -9.58 1.42
CA GLU A 232 4.28 -9.98 0.15
C GLU A 232 4.21 -8.83 -0.88
N LEU A 233 4.17 -7.59 -0.39
CA LEU A 233 4.01 -6.41 -1.23
C LEU A 233 5.33 -5.79 -1.65
N TYR A 234 6.44 -6.01 -0.93
CA TYR A 234 7.72 -5.38 -1.26
C TYR A 234 8.22 -5.57 -2.69
N PRO A 235 8.06 -6.75 -3.35
CA PRO A 235 8.43 -6.89 -4.75
C PRO A 235 7.74 -5.88 -5.68
N ALA A 236 6.47 -5.58 -5.40
CA ALA A 236 5.66 -4.65 -6.18
C ALA A 236 5.67 -3.22 -5.60
N ARG A 237 6.11 -3.07 -4.35
CA ARG A 237 6.07 -1.86 -3.53
C ARG A 237 7.38 -1.71 -2.77
N PRO A 238 8.51 -1.45 -3.44
CA PRO A 238 9.77 -1.22 -2.75
C PRO A 238 9.63 -0.04 -1.79
N VAL A 239 10.19 -0.18 -0.58
CA VAL A 239 10.15 0.87 0.44
C VAL A 239 11.06 2.02 0.01
N ARG A 240 10.53 3.24 0.07
CA ARG A 240 11.24 4.45 -0.37
C ARG A 240 11.65 5.31 0.81
N LEU A 241 12.69 6.12 0.62
CA LEU A 241 13.22 6.97 1.68
C LEU A 241 12.16 7.97 2.18
N GLU A 242 11.39 8.55 1.25
CA GLU A 242 10.34 9.50 1.58
C GLU A 242 9.24 8.89 2.47
N GLU A 243 8.95 7.59 2.32
CA GLU A 243 8.00 6.87 3.17
C GLU A 243 8.54 6.72 4.60
N LEU A 244 9.86 6.50 4.76
CA LEU A 244 10.52 6.42 6.06
C LEU A 244 10.55 7.78 6.77
N GLN A 245 10.75 8.86 6.02
CA GLN A 245 10.70 10.23 6.54
C GLN A 245 9.30 10.63 6.97
N LEU A 246 8.28 10.24 6.18
CA LEU A 246 6.88 10.44 6.52
C LEU A 246 6.50 9.64 7.76
N GLN A 247 6.89 8.37 7.86
CA GLN A 247 6.66 7.58 9.09
C GLN A 247 7.32 8.24 10.30
N ALA A 248 8.57 8.71 10.19
CA ALA A 248 9.25 9.37 11.30
C ALA A 248 8.51 10.65 11.77
N SER A 249 7.81 11.32 10.85
CA SER A 249 6.94 12.45 11.18
C SER A 249 5.66 11.98 11.87
N PHE A 250 5.02 10.89 11.41
CA PHE A 250 3.88 10.31 12.11
C PHE A 250 4.24 9.79 13.49
N ASP A 251 5.37 9.12 13.68
CA ASP A 251 5.79 8.67 15.01
C ASP A 251 5.94 9.85 16.00
N ALA A 252 6.25 11.06 15.51
CA ALA A 252 6.34 12.25 16.36
C ALA A 252 4.98 12.93 16.61
N TRP A 253 4.11 13.00 15.60
CA TRP A 253 2.91 13.85 15.64
C TRP A 253 1.57 13.09 15.63
N ARG A 254 1.57 11.85 15.16
CA ARG A 254 0.43 10.93 15.04
C ARG A 254 0.86 9.46 15.29
N PRO A 255 1.42 9.14 16.47
CA PRO A 255 1.98 7.82 16.75
C PRO A 255 0.94 6.68 16.73
N ASP A 256 -0.34 7.06 16.86
CA ASP A 256 -1.53 6.23 16.74
C ASP A 256 -1.79 5.72 15.31
N LEU A 257 -1.38 6.50 14.28
CA LEU A 257 -1.67 6.13 12.90
C LEU A 257 -0.94 4.84 12.50
N PRO A 258 -1.68 3.87 11.92
CA PRO A 258 -1.09 2.67 11.36
C PRO A 258 -0.05 2.97 10.28
N PRO A 259 1.02 2.18 10.17
CA PRO A 259 2.13 2.48 9.27
C PRO A 259 1.75 2.44 7.78
N ALA A 260 0.62 1.83 7.41
CA ALA A 260 0.15 1.83 6.02
C ALA A 260 0.05 3.24 5.41
N TRP A 261 -0.25 4.25 6.24
CA TRP A 261 -0.48 5.62 5.82
C TRP A 261 0.78 6.39 5.45
N SER A 262 1.99 5.86 5.72
CA SER A 262 3.25 6.49 5.29
C SER A 262 3.75 5.98 3.94
N ARG A 263 3.09 4.98 3.34
CA ARG A 263 3.45 4.46 2.02
C ARG A 263 3.09 5.44 0.92
N SER A 264 3.88 5.49 -0.16
CA SER A 264 3.56 6.25 -1.39
C SER A 264 2.33 5.67 -2.10
N TRP A 265 2.16 4.35 -2.01
CA TRP A 265 0.94 3.65 -2.39
C TRP A 265 0.33 3.07 -1.12
N ILE A 266 -0.81 3.61 -0.70
CA ILE A 266 -1.53 3.14 0.47
C ILE A 266 -2.18 1.81 0.10
N ASP A 267 -1.58 0.74 0.62
CA ASP A 267 -2.15 -0.60 0.66
C ASP A 267 -2.52 -0.88 2.14
N THR A 268 -3.81 -1.03 2.43
CA THR A 268 -4.30 -1.28 3.80
C THR A 268 -5.58 -2.12 3.80
N ILE A 269 -5.79 -2.89 4.87
CA ILE A 269 -7.05 -3.63 5.09
C ILE A 269 -7.68 -3.09 6.37
N LEU A 270 -8.93 -2.64 6.27
CA LEU A 270 -9.72 -2.10 7.36
C LEU A 270 -10.83 -3.07 7.74
N ALA A 271 -10.98 -3.37 9.04
CA ALA A 271 -12.12 -4.09 9.56
C ALA A 271 -13.38 -3.21 9.58
N ALA A 272 -14.53 -3.81 9.30
CA ALA A 272 -15.83 -3.13 9.36
C ALA A 272 -16.15 -2.54 10.74
N ARG A 273 -15.67 -3.20 11.81
CA ARG A 273 -15.82 -2.81 13.21
C ARG A 273 -14.46 -2.64 13.88
N PRO A 274 -14.37 -1.83 14.95
CA PRO A 274 -13.19 -1.77 15.80
C PRO A 274 -12.73 -3.17 16.24
N VAL A 275 -11.44 -3.46 16.09
CA VAL A 275 -10.79 -4.70 16.50
C VAL A 275 -9.88 -4.42 17.69
N ALA A 276 -10.15 -5.08 18.81
CA ALA A 276 -9.37 -4.94 20.04
C ALA A 276 -8.05 -5.73 20.00
N ASP A 277 -8.03 -6.85 19.27
CA ASP A 277 -6.86 -7.69 19.09
C ASP A 277 -6.58 -7.82 17.58
N ARG A 278 -5.35 -7.53 17.18
CA ARG A 278 -4.90 -7.64 15.80
C ARG A 278 -3.46 -8.12 15.76
N PRO A 279 -3.06 -8.81 14.67
CA PRO A 279 -1.66 -9.09 14.43
C PRO A 279 -0.84 -7.78 14.47
N PRO A 280 0.36 -7.82 15.06
CA PRO A 280 1.26 -6.68 15.06
C PRO A 280 1.56 -6.22 13.64
N LEU A 281 1.37 -4.93 13.38
CA LEU A 281 1.70 -4.34 12.10
C LEU A 281 3.22 -4.10 12.03
N VAL A 282 3.82 -4.44 10.90
CA VAL A 282 5.22 -4.10 10.63
C VAL A 282 5.34 -2.58 10.56
N ARG A 283 6.15 -2.00 11.44
CA ARG A 283 6.50 -0.58 11.43
C ARG A 283 7.90 -0.42 10.85
N PRO A 284 8.13 0.53 9.94
CA PRO A 284 9.48 0.82 9.52
C PRO A 284 10.25 1.44 10.68
N TRP A 285 11.47 0.97 10.90
CA TRP A 285 12.37 1.45 11.93
C TRP A 285 13.31 2.49 11.36
N ARG A 286 13.44 3.60 12.07
CA ARG A 286 14.49 4.57 11.80
C ARG A 286 15.80 4.03 12.34
N MET A 287 16.63 3.48 11.46
CA MET A 287 17.99 3.06 11.79
C MET A 287 18.75 4.22 12.45
N ARG A 288 19.33 3.96 13.62
CA ARG A 288 20.21 4.91 14.32
C ARG A 288 21.57 4.28 14.44
N ILE A 289 22.61 5.03 14.08
CA ILE A 289 23.99 4.67 14.41
C ILE A 289 24.27 5.26 15.78
N ASP A 290 24.48 4.38 16.76
CA ASP A 290 25.15 4.77 18.00
C ASP A 290 26.58 5.17 17.62
N ARG A 291 27.01 6.38 17.98
CA ARG A 291 28.35 6.92 17.62
C ARG A 291 29.50 6.02 18.06
N ASP A 292 29.24 5.11 19.01
CA ASP A 292 30.20 4.18 19.59
C ASP A 292 30.19 2.79 18.91
N ALA A 293 29.42 2.60 17.83
CA ALA A 293 29.45 1.37 17.04
C ALA A 293 30.82 1.22 16.35
N ALA A 294 31.76 0.56 17.02
CA ALA A 294 33.08 0.24 16.49
C ALA A 294 32.95 -0.74 15.31
N GLY A 295 33.06 -0.22 14.09
CA GLY A 295 32.97 -1.02 12.88
C GLY A 295 32.64 -0.14 11.68
N ALA A 296 33.06 -0.56 10.49
CA ALA A 296 32.91 0.17 9.24
C ALA A 296 31.44 0.14 8.75
N ALA A 297 30.55 0.78 9.52
CA ALA A 297 29.16 1.02 9.20
C ALA A 297 28.88 2.52 9.18
N TRP A 298 28.22 3.02 8.13
CA TRP A 298 27.93 4.45 7.99
C TRP A 298 26.56 4.68 7.38
N MET A 299 25.86 5.71 7.87
CA MET A 299 24.64 6.19 7.26
C MET A 299 25.00 7.13 6.13
N ARG A 300 24.43 6.89 4.96
CA ARG A 300 24.45 7.82 3.83
C ARG A 300 23.44 8.94 4.07
N ASP A 301 23.60 10.05 3.37
CA ASP A 301 22.69 11.20 3.45
C ASP A 301 21.26 10.85 3.00
N ASP A 302 21.10 9.75 2.26
CA ASP A 302 19.83 9.16 1.84
C ASP A 302 19.27 8.14 2.85
N GLY A 303 19.78 8.09 4.08
CA GLY A 303 19.25 7.23 5.15
C GLY A 303 19.60 5.75 5.03
N ARG A 304 20.43 5.34 4.07
CA ARG A 304 20.89 3.94 3.93
C ARG A 304 22.09 3.65 4.82
N LEU A 305 22.16 2.45 5.39
CA LEU A 305 23.28 2.00 6.20
C LEU A 305 24.21 1.11 5.38
N VAL A 306 25.44 1.55 5.14
CA VAL A 306 26.45 0.73 4.47
C VAL A 306 27.18 -0.13 5.49
N LEU A 307 27.38 -1.41 5.18
CA LEU A 307 28.08 -2.38 6.02
C LEU A 307 29.27 -2.96 5.25
N ALA A 308 30.48 -2.83 5.81
CA ALA A 308 31.64 -3.55 5.28
C ALA A 308 31.51 -5.08 5.50
N PRO A 309 32.21 -5.91 4.69
CA PRO A 309 32.17 -7.36 4.84
C PRO A 309 32.50 -7.83 6.26
N GLY A 310 31.65 -8.68 6.84
CA GLY A 310 31.86 -9.26 8.17
C GLY A 310 31.53 -8.33 9.35
N VAL A 311 31.15 -7.08 9.11
CA VAL A 311 30.66 -6.18 10.16
C VAL A 311 29.29 -6.66 10.62
N ARG A 312 29.15 -6.86 11.94
CA ARG A 312 27.87 -7.08 12.61
C ARG A 312 27.37 -5.75 13.15
N PHE A 313 26.21 -5.32 12.68
CA PHE A 313 25.59 -4.08 13.13
C PHE A 313 24.42 -4.38 14.08
N PRO A 314 24.42 -3.83 15.30
CA PRO A 314 23.31 -4.01 16.23
C PRO A 314 22.11 -3.15 15.81
N LEU A 315 20.98 -3.79 15.58
CA LEU A 315 19.67 -3.14 15.45
C LEU A 315 18.98 -3.20 16.82
N ARG A 316 18.70 -2.04 17.41
CA ARG A 316 17.92 -1.89 18.64
C ARG A 316 16.52 -1.40 18.29
N PHE A 317 15.49 -2.09 18.77
CA PHE A 317 14.09 -1.80 18.53
C PHE A 317 13.48 -1.05 19.72
N PRO A 318 12.40 -0.28 19.52
CA PRO A 318 11.74 0.45 20.61
C PRO A 318 10.91 -0.47 21.53
N VAL A 319 10.60 -1.69 21.07
CA VAL A 319 9.83 -2.70 21.81
C VAL A 319 10.35 -4.10 21.49
N ALA A 320 10.03 -5.06 22.36
CA ALA A 320 10.27 -6.47 22.08
C ALA A 320 9.62 -6.86 20.74
N THR A 321 10.46 -7.30 19.80
CA THR A 321 10.07 -7.55 18.40
C THR A 321 10.01 -9.05 18.16
N SER A 322 8.96 -9.53 17.48
CA SER A 322 8.79 -10.93 17.10
C SER A 322 9.11 -11.20 15.63
N GLU A 323 9.11 -10.17 14.78
CA GLU A 323 9.38 -10.30 13.35
C GLU A 323 10.26 -9.15 12.87
N LEU A 324 11.30 -9.49 12.10
CA LEU A 324 12.23 -8.56 11.49
C LEU A 324 12.03 -8.53 9.97
N HIS A 325 11.96 -7.33 9.42
CA HIS A 325 11.95 -7.08 7.98
C HIS A 325 13.21 -6.29 7.60
N VAL A 326 13.90 -6.71 6.55
CA VAL A 326 15.13 -6.05 6.10
C VAL A 326 15.12 -5.90 4.58
N GLY A 327 15.26 -4.66 4.12
CA GLY A 327 15.60 -4.33 2.74
C GLY A 327 17.12 -4.16 2.61
N PHE A 328 17.74 -4.74 1.59
CA PHE A 328 19.18 -4.69 1.42
C PHE A 328 19.65 -4.75 -0.04
N VAL A 329 20.86 -4.25 -0.26
CA VAL A 329 21.64 -4.43 -1.49
C VAL A 329 22.93 -5.13 -1.09
N ALA A 330 23.16 -6.34 -1.60
CA ALA A 330 24.38 -7.10 -1.38
C ALA A 330 25.28 -7.14 -2.61
N ALA A 331 26.59 -7.28 -2.38
CA ALA A 331 27.58 -7.52 -3.44
C ALA A 331 27.65 -9.00 -3.88
N THR A 332 27.01 -9.90 -3.14
CA THR A 332 27.01 -11.35 -3.34
C THR A 332 25.60 -11.85 -3.63
N ASP A 333 25.46 -13.17 -3.83
CA ASP A 333 24.15 -13.81 -4.01
C ASP A 333 23.19 -13.43 -2.87
N PRO A 334 22.06 -12.74 -3.16
CA PRO A 334 21.15 -12.26 -2.14
C PRO A 334 20.55 -13.37 -1.28
N ALA A 335 20.43 -14.60 -1.79
CA ALA A 335 19.92 -15.74 -1.03
C ALA A 335 20.80 -16.13 0.17
N HIS A 336 22.07 -15.72 0.16
CA HIS A 336 23.07 -16.05 1.19
C HIS A 336 23.73 -14.81 1.80
N ALA A 337 23.38 -13.62 1.32
CA ALA A 337 24.04 -12.39 1.71
C ALA A 337 23.64 -11.91 3.11
N LEU A 338 22.36 -11.96 3.47
CA LEU A 338 21.89 -11.46 4.76
C LEU A 338 22.03 -12.52 5.86
N GLN A 339 22.73 -12.16 6.94
CA GLN A 339 22.80 -12.94 8.16
C GLN A 339 22.19 -12.14 9.32
N VAL A 340 21.31 -12.80 10.06
CA VAL A 340 20.70 -12.26 11.29
C VAL A 340 21.21 -13.06 12.48
N HIS A 341 21.64 -12.37 13.53
CA HIS A 341 22.17 -12.98 14.74
C HIS A 341 21.34 -12.53 15.95
N VAL A 342 20.98 -13.51 16.79
CA VAL A 342 20.22 -13.29 18.02
C VAL A 342 20.96 -14.01 19.14
N ASP A 343 21.28 -13.29 20.23
CA ASP A 343 22.04 -13.82 21.37
C ASP A 343 23.35 -14.51 20.98
N GLY A 344 24.07 -13.93 20.02
CA GLY A 344 25.33 -14.48 19.51
C GLY A 344 25.20 -15.70 18.59
N ARG A 345 23.98 -16.15 18.27
CA ARG A 345 23.72 -17.26 17.34
C ARG A 345 23.23 -16.73 16.00
N THR A 346 23.82 -17.20 14.90
CA THR A 346 23.33 -16.94 13.54
C THR A 346 22.06 -17.76 13.29
N LEU A 347 21.00 -17.10 12.86
CA LEU A 347 19.77 -17.76 12.43
C LEU A 347 19.94 -18.39 11.03
N PRO A 348 19.12 -19.37 10.65
CA PRO A 348 19.08 -19.85 9.27
C PRO A 348 18.89 -18.68 8.29
N ALA A 349 19.51 -18.79 7.11
CA ALA A 349 19.38 -17.76 6.08
C ALA A 349 17.88 -17.51 5.79
N PRO A 350 17.42 -16.25 5.88
CA PRO A 350 16.02 -15.95 5.65
C PRO A 350 15.66 -16.19 4.19
N ALA A 351 14.41 -16.54 3.93
CA ALA A 351 13.92 -16.59 2.57
C ALA A 351 14.00 -15.18 1.96
N VAL A 352 14.56 -15.08 0.76
CA VAL A 352 14.59 -13.87 -0.04
C VAL A 352 13.74 -14.17 -1.28
N PRO A 353 12.44 -13.80 -1.26
CA PRO A 353 11.53 -14.10 -2.35
C PRO A 353 12.11 -13.59 -3.67
N ASN A 354 12.35 -14.52 -4.59
CA ASN A 354 13.11 -14.27 -5.81
C ASN A 354 12.22 -13.63 -6.87
N HIS A 355 12.06 -12.31 -6.83
CA HIS A 355 11.19 -11.59 -7.76
C HIS A 355 11.89 -10.37 -8.35
N VAL A 356 12.33 -10.57 -9.60
CA VAL A 356 13.10 -9.65 -10.47
C VAL A 356 14.48 -9.34 -9.89
N GLY A 357 15.56 -9.68 -10.61
CA GLY A 357 16.95 -9.50 -10.16
C GLY A 357 17.42 -8.04 -10.04
N ILE A 358 16.55 -7.15 -9.56
CA ILE A 358 16.77 -5.72 -9.41
C ILE A 358 16.68 -5.39 -7.92
N PRO A 359 17.78 -4.96 -7.27
CA PRO A 359 17.77 -4.55 -5.87
C PRO A 359 16.91 -3.29 -5.65
N PRO A 360 16.46 -3.02 -4.41
CA PRO A 360 16.80 -3.75 -3.18
C PRO A 360 16.05 -5.08 -3.03
N TRP A 361 16.73 -6.07 -2.47
CA TRP A 361 16.13 -7.33 -2.02
C TRP A 361 15.49 -7.14 -0.65
N HIS A 362 14.57 -8.03 -0.29
CA HIS A 362 13.90 -8.00 1.01
C HIS A 362 13.89 -9.39 1.64
N ALA A 363 13.95 -9.41 2.96
CA ALA A 363 13.80 -10.60 3.78
C ALA A 363 12.87 -10.30 4.96
N ALA A 364 11.98 -11.22 5.27
CA ALA A 364 11.16 -11.21 6.47
C ALA A 364 11.46 -12.48 7.28
N LEU A 365 11.64 -12.33 8.59
CA LEU A 365 12.06 -13.40 9.48
C LEU A 365 11.37 -13.29 10.83
N ALA A 366 10.69 -14.36 11.23
CA ALA A 366 10.24 -14.52 12.60
C ALA A 366 11.45 -14.76 13.52
N LEU A 367 11.53 -14.00 14.61
CA LEU A 367 12.57 -14.18 15.62
C LEU A 367 12.23 -15.38 16.50
N PRO A 368 13.22 -16.20 16.92
CA PRO A 368 12.96 -17.40 17.72
C PRO A 368 12.37 -17.09 19.10
N ARG A 369 12.56 -15.85 19.57
CA ARG A 369 11.94 -15.28 20.75
C ARG A 369 11.81 -13.76 20.55
N PRO A 370 10.85 -13.11 21.22
CA PRO A 370 10.80 -11.65 21.26
C PRO A 370 12.13 -11.05 21.73
N SER A 371 12.66 -10.10 20.95
CA SER A 371 13.95 -9.46 21.22
C SER A 371 13.90 -7.96 20.95
N GLU A 372 14.51 -7.16 21.82
CA GLU A 372 14.67 -5.71 21.63
C GLU A 372 15.94 -5.36 20.84
N GLN A 373 16.80 -6.36 20.61
CA GLN A 373 18.02 -6.19 19.85
C GLN A 373 18.33 -7.44 19.03
N VAL A 374 18.80 -7.23 17.81
CA VAL A 374 19.40 -8.25 16.94
C VAL A 374 20.66 -7.68 16.31
N GLU A 375 21.54 -8.52 15.80
CA GLU A 375 22.64 -8.06 14.94
C GLU A 375 22.41 -8.51 13.51
N VAL A 376 22.77 -7.67 12.54
CA VAL A 376 22.69 -8.00 11.11
C VAL A 376 24.05 -7.82 10.45
N SER A 377 24.35 -8.65 9.46
CA SER A 377 25.56 -8.53 8.64
C SER A 377 25.29 -8.94 7.20
N LEU A 378 26.03 -8.36 6.26
CA LEU A 378 25.99 -8.72 4.84
C LEU A 378 27.28 -9.44 4.43
N VAL A 379 27.17 -10.68 3.94
CA VAL A 379 28.29 -11.48 3.41
C VAL A 379 28.84 -10.78 2.17
N GLY A 380 30.09 -10.31 2.25
CA GLY A 380 30.70 -9.50 1.19
C GLY A 380 30.36 -8.00 1.24
N GLY A 381 29.66 -7.56 2.28
CA GLY A 381 29.27 -6.16 2.47
C GLY A 381 28.10 -5.73 1.58
N GLY A 382 27.64 -4.50 1.78
CA GLY A 382 26.52 -3.93 1.04
C GLY A 382 25.80 -2.82 1.81
N GLU A 383 24.52 -2.63 1.51
CA GLU A 383 23.68 -1.60 2.10
C GLU A 383 22.42 -2.21 2.71
N LEU A 384 22.01 -1.76 3.89
CA LEU A 384 20.64 -1.88 4.35
C LEU A 384 19.87 -0.65 3.87
N THR A 385 18.78 -0.88 3.15
CA THR A 385 17.93 0.18 2.59
C THR A 385 16.72 0.48 3.46
N PHE A 386 16.28 -0.50 4.24
CA PHE A 386 15.14 -0.38 5.15
C PHE A 386 15.23 -1.46 6.23
N VAL A 387 14.77 -1.14 7.44
CA VAL A 387 14.53 -2.10 8.52
C VAL A 387 13.10 -1.90 8.99
N GLY A 388 12.36 -2.97 9.20
CA GLY A 388 11.04 -2.97 9.80
C GLY A 388 10.95 -3.98 10.93
N TYR A 389 10.03 -3.73 11.86
CA TYR A 389 9.81 -4.59 13.02
C TYR A 389 8.32 -4.77 13.28
N ALA A 390 7.92 -5.97 13.70
CA ALA A 390 6.60 -6.21 14.26
C ALA A 390 6.75 -6.49 15.77
N ALA A 391 6.01 -5.75 16.59
CA ALA A 391 6.02 -5.93 18.04
C ALA A 391 5.56 -7.34 18.43
N ALA A 392 6.09 -7.89 19.51
CA ALA A 392 5.56 -9.14 20.06
C ALA A 392 4.15 -8.92 20.65
N CYS A 393 3.30 -9.95 20.61
CA CYS A 393 1.96 -9.89 21.18
C CYS A 393 2.02 -9.45 22.67
N GLY A 394 1.22 -8.45 23.04
CA GLY A 394 1.18 -7.86 24.38
C GLY A 394 2.30 -6.86 24.70
N ALA A 395 3.24 -6.58 23.79
CA ALA A 395 4.21 -5.51 23.98
C ALA A 395 3.52 -4.15 23.80
N ALA A 396 3.58 -3.29 24.82
CA ALA A 396 3.09 -1.92 24.70
C ALA A 396 3.93 -1.17 23.67
N THR A 397 3.31 -0.68 22.60
CA THR A 397 3.93 0.25 21.65
C THR A 397 3.99 1.65 22.26
N GLY A 398 4.69 1.79 23.38
CA GLY A 398 4.93 3.08 24.00
C GLY A 398 5.95 3.85 23.17
N VAL A 399 5.48 4.58 22.16
CA VAL A 399 6.24 5.74 21.69
C VAL A 399 6.17 6.73 22.84
N GLY A 400 7.25 6.84 23.61
CA GLY A 400 7.31 7.69 24.79
C GLY A 400 6.90 9.12 24.43
N ASP A 401 6.00 9.67 25.24
CA ASP A 401 5.55 11.07 25.23
C ASP A 401 6.74 12.03 25.03
N PRO A 402 6.94 12.61 23.84
CA PRO A 402 7.93 13.64 23.62
C PRO A 402 7.28 15.00 23.91
N GLY A 403 6.81 15.20 25.13
CA GLY A 403 6.56 16.53 25.67
C GLY A 403 5.10 16.95 25.72
N ALA A 404 4.46 16.62 26.84
CA ALA A 404 3.63 17.57 27.55
C ALA A 404 4.43 18.87 27.86
N SER A 405 4.54 19.78 26.89
CA SER A 405 4.91 21.17 27.14
C SER A 405 4.06 22.15 26.33
N ARG A 406 3.00 22.59 27.02
CA ARG A 406 2.45 23.96 27.06
C ARG A 406 2.00 24.61 25.75
N HIS A 407 0.67 24.76 25.67
CA HIS A 407 -0.02 25.88 25.04
C HIS A 407 0.74 27.21 25.12
N HIS A 408 1.16 27.76 23.99
CA HIS A 408 1.16 29.18 23.65
C HIS A 408 0.63 29.20 22.20
N GLY A 409 -0.63 29.54 21.91
CA GLY A 409 -1.21 30.85 22.15
C GLY A 409 -0.58 31.83 21.18
N TRP A 410 -1.09 31.89 19.94
CA TRP A 410 -1.40 33.07 19.12
C TRP A 410 -2.27 32.64 17.95
#